data_AF-D2U0N4-F1
#
_entry.id   AF-D2U0N4-F1
#
_cell.length_a   1.000
_cell.length_b   1.000
_cell.length_c   1.000
_cell.angle_alpha   90.00
_cell.angle_beta   90.00
_cell.angle_gamma   90.00
#
_symmetry.space_group_name_H-M   'P 1'
#
loop_
_entity.id
_entity.type
_entity.pdbx_description
1 polymer ?
#
loop_
_entity_poly.entity_id
_entity_poly.type
_entity_poly.pdbx_seq_one_letter_code
_entity_poly.pdbx_strand_id
1 'polypeptide(L)'
;MKEELTGQGYQFVAAGQNGQSEIKGVPTDIFSSRRKEIIAAVGEKATAKQKMVATLDTRQKKDFSNIETVRQEWKQKLQATGFDKNAIIKPVIHEKIDRQQHITLQQAVKNAIQSLEIHHHRFTYDKLLTQVINQIPYESGMINRLRAEIGKFLDKGDLIPVNREGTAFTTAHQLKAENAVAQL
;
A
#
# COMPACT_ATOMS: atom_id res chain seq x y z
N MET A 1 3.50 -8.80 -1.22
CA MET A 1 4.82 -8.54 -1.86
C MET A 1 4.71 -8.09 -3.32
N LYS A 2 4.13 -8.87 -4.25
CA LYS A 2 4.01 -8.44 -5.66
C LYS A 2 3.20 -7.15 -5.82
N GLU A 3 2.08 -7.02 -5.12
CA GLU A 3 1.22 -5.83 -5.14
C GLU A 3 1.93 -4.59 -4.61
N GLU A 4 2.61 -4.70 -3.47
CA GLU A 4 3.41 -3.64 -2.87
C GLU A 4 4.52 -3.14 -3.81
N LEU A 5 5.27 -4.07 -4.42
CA LEU A 5 6.33 -3.73 -5.38
C LEU A 5 5.78 -3.15 -6.68
N THR A 6 4.58 -3.59 -7.09
CA THR A 6 3.88 -2.99 -8.24
C THR A 6 3.49 -1.55 -7.93
N GLY A 7 3.02 -1.27 -6.70
CA GLY A 7 2.80 0.07 -6.19
C GLY A 7 4.05 0.94 -6.32
N GLN A 8 5.22 0.43 -5.90
CA GLN A 8 6.50 1.13 -6.01
C GLN A 8 7.02 1.31 -7.45
N GLY A 9 6.40 0.68 -8.44
CA GLY A 9 6.74 0.81 -9.87
C GLY A 9 7.59 -0.27 -10.49
N TYR A 10 7.74 -1.38 -9.79
CA TYR A 10 8.28 -2.60 -10.39
C TYR A 10 7.25 -3.28 -11.28
N GLN A 11 7.68 -3.65 -12.48
CA GLN A 11 6.88 -4.49 -13.38
C GLN A 11 7.28 -5.95 -13.22
N PHE A 12 6.34 -6.86 -13.41
CA PHE A 12 6.57 -8.30 -13.29
C PHE A 12 6.26 -9.04 -14.59
N VAL A 13 7.04 -10.08 -14.87
CA VAL A 13 6.83 -11.04 -15.96
C VAL A 13 6.62 -12.45 -15.39
N ALA A 14 5.88 -13.29 -16.07
CA ALA A 14 5.72 -14.69 -15.69
C ALA A 14 7.07 -15.43 -15.87
N ALA A 15 7.53 -16.11 -14.83
CA ALA A 15 8.85 -16.75 -14.79
C ALA A 15 8.79 -18.28 -14.67
N GLY A 16 7.60 -18.84 -14.46
CA GLY A 16 7.42 -20.28 -14.30
C GLY A 16 5.97 -20.69 -14.10
N GLN A 17 5.80 -21.95 -13.70
CA GLN A 17 4.48 -22.51 -13.37
C GLN A 17 3.98 -22.00 -12.00
N ASN A 18 2.69 -22.16 -11.73
CA ASN A 18 2.06 -21.86 -10.43
C ASN A 18 2.16 -20.38 -10.00
N GLY A 19 2.05 -19.44 -10.95
CA GLY A 19 2.00 -18.00 -10.64
C GLY A 19 3.36 -17.37 -10.30
N GLN A 20 4.47 -18.07 -10.50
CA GLN A 20 5.81 -17.52 -10.31
C GLN A 20 6.05 -16.34 -11.24
N SER A 21 6.49 -15.22 -10.67
CA SER A 21 6.73 -13.97 -11.38
C SER A 21 8.11 -13.41 -11.00
N GLU A 22 8.80 -12.84 -11.97
CA GLU A 22 10.08 -12.14 -11.79
C GLU A 22 9.96 -10.66 -12.16
N ILE A 23 10.84 -9.82 -11.63
CA ILE A 23 10.87 -8.39 -11.97
C ILE A 23 11.41 -8.22 -13.39
N LYS A 24 10.68 -7.49 -14.21
CA LYS A 24 11.04 -7.24 -15.61
C LYS A 24 12.38 -6.51 -15.70
N GLY A 25 13.31 -7.04 -16.49
CA GLY A 25 14.61 -6.43 -16.78
C GLY A 25 15.73 -6.81 -15.80
N VAL A 26 15.44 -7.59 -14.75
CA VAL A 26 16.48 -8.10 -13.84
C VAL A 26 17.09 -9.40 -14.39
N PRO A 27 18.41 -9.50 -14.57
CA PRO A 27 19.07 -10.70 -15.08
C PRO A 27 19.24 -11.75 -13.97
N THR A 28 18.19 -12.54 -13.72
CA THR A 28 18.15 -13.57 -12.66
C THR A 28 18.97 -14.82 -12.99
N ASP A 29 19.11 -15.14 -14.28
CA ASP A 29 19.72 -16.39 -14.75
C ASP A 29 21.20 -16.52 -14.37
N ILE A 30 21.95 -15.40 -14.35
CA ILE A 30 23.36 -15.37 -13.97
C ILE A 30 23.61 -15.66 -12.48
N PHE A 31 22.60 -15.44 -11.63
CA PHE A 31 22.66 -15.71 -10.19
C PHE A 31 22.04 -17.07 -9.80
N SER A 32 21.54 -17.83 -10.78
CA SER A 32 20.84 -19.10 -10.56
C SER A 32 21.76 -20.33 -10.65
N SER A 33 22.97 -20.26 -10.07
CA SER A 33 23.99 -21.33 -10.17
C SER A 33 23.48 -22.69 -9.68
N ARG A 34 22.79 -22.72 -8.54
CA ARG A 34 22.26 -23.96 -7.94
C ARG A 34 21.28 -24.67 -8.88
N ARG A 35 20.41 -23.92 -9.55
CA ARG A 35 19.44 -24.46 -10.51
C ARG A 35 20.17 -25.10 -11.69
N LYS A 36 21.21 -24.44 -12.20
CA LYS A 36 22.05 -24.95 -13.30
C LYS A 36 22.78 -26.23 -12.90
N GLU A 37 23.34 -26.31 -11.70
CA GLU A 37 23.99 -27.53 -11.18
C GLU A 37 23.03 -28.71 -11.07
N ILE A 38 21.82 -28.48 -10.53
CA ILE A 38 20.79 -29.53 -10.41
C ILE A 38 20.40 -30.03 -11.80
N ILE A 39 20.15 -29.12 -12.75
CA ILE A 39 19.79 -29.48 -14.13
C ILE A 39 20.95 -30.20 -14.82
N ALA A 40 22.20 -29.79 -14.61
CA ALA A 40 23.37 -30.46 -15.18
C ALA A 40 23.51 -31.91 -14.67
N ALA A 41 23.14 -32.18 -13.41
CA ALA A 41 23.24 -33.50 -12.81
C ALA A 41 22.17 -34.49 -13.29
N VAL A 42 20.91 -34.05 -13.48
CA VAL A 42 19.78 -34.97 -13.79
C VAL A 42 19.10 -34.70 -15.13
N GLY A 43 19.39 -33.58 -15.78
CA GLY A 43 18.74 -33.13 -17.01
C GLY A 43 17.43 -32.34 -16.78
N GLU A 44 17.06 -31.52 -17.75
CA GLU A 44 15.88 -30.65 -17.68
C GLU A 44 14.56 -31.41 -17.49
N LYS A 45 14.43 -32.56 -18.17
CA LYS A 45 13.22 -33.41 -18.16
C LYS A 45 13.15 -34.36 -16.96
N ALA A 46 14.08 -34.27 -16.00
CA ALA A 46 14.07 -35.10 -14.81
C ALA A 46 12.80 -34.90 -13.98
N THR A 47 12.33 -35.98 -13.36
CA THR A 47 11.20 -35.97 -12.44
C THR A 47 11.51 -35.14 -11.20
N ALA A 48 10.47 -34.68 -10.50
CA ALA A 48 10.62 -33.93 -9.25
C ALA A 48 11.47 -34.67 -8.21
N LYS A 49 11.33 -36.00 -8.10
CA LYS A 49 12.10 -36.83 -7.17
C LYS A 49 13.58 -36.89 -7.55
N GLN A 50 13.91 -37.02 -8.84
CA GLN A 50 15.31 -36.97 -9.30
C GLN A 50 15.95 -35.61 -9.02
N LYS A 51 15.24 -34.51 -9.32
CA LYS A 51 15.71 -33.15 -9.01
C LYS A 51 15.91 -32.96 -7.50
N MET A 52 15.07 -33.56 -6.66
CA MET A 52 15.23 -33.51 -5.21
C MET A 52 16.50 -34.22 -4.74
N VAL A 53 16.77 -35.43 -5.25
CA VAL A 53 18.01 -36.17 -4.93
C VAL A 53 19.23 -35.36 -5.37
N ALA A 54 19.24 -34.88 -6.61
CA ALA A 54 20.32 -34.02 -7.10
C ALA A 54 20.48 -32.73 -6.28
N THR A 55 19.40 -32.18 -5.75
CA THR A 55 19.44 -31.01 -4.85
C THR A 55 20.18 -31.32 -3.55
N LEU A 56 20.11 -32.54 -3.05
CA LEU A 56 20.86 -32.95 -1.86
C LEU A 56 22.32 -33.25 -2.22
N ASP A 57 22.56 -34.00 -3.29
CA ASP A 57 23.89 -34.46 -3.69
C ASP A 57 24.82 -33.31 -4.07
N THR A 58 24.31 -32.33 -4.83
CA THR A 58 25.13 -31.19 -5.28
C THR A 58 25.15 -30.03 -4.26
N ARG A 59 24.61 -30.24 -3.06
CA ARG A 59 24.56 -29.20 -2.01
C ARG A 59 25.92 -29.03 -1.36
N GLN A 60 26.50 -27.85 -1.50
CA GLN A 60 27.71 -27.46 -0.76
C GLN A 60 27.35 -26.78 0.58
N LYS A 61 28.25 -26.90 1.56
CA LYS A 61 28.14 -26.17 2.83
C LYS A 61 28.36 -24.67 2.58
N LYS A 62 27.56 -23.82 3.22
CA LYS A 62 27.74 -22.35 3.11
C LYS A 62 29.10 -21.96 3.68
N ASP A 63 29.84 -21.17 2.91
CA ASP A 63 31.07 -20.52 3.34
C ASP A 63 30.85 -19.01 3.45
N PHE A 64 31.21 -18.44 4.60
CA PHE A 64 31.06 -17.03 4.93
C PHE A 64 32.41 -16.35 5.19
N SER A 65 33.53 -17.03 4.94
CA SER A 65 34.87 -16.50 5.19
C SER A 65 35.20 -15.27 4.33
N ASN A 66 34.70 -15.23 3.08
CA ASN A 66 35.09 -14.24 2.07
C ASN A 66 33.92 -13.42 1.50
N ILE A 67 33.06 -12.88 2.38
CA ILE A 67 31.83 -12.16 1.96
C ILE A 67 32.12 -10.97 1.05
N GLU A 68 33.20 -10.22 1.31
CA GLU A 68 33.54 -9.03 0.51
C GLU A 68 33.93 -9.40 -0.93
N THR A 69 34.73 -10.45 -1.10
CA THR A 69 35.11 -10.98 -2.42
C THR A 69 33.87 -11.40 -3.21
N VAL A 70 32.97 -12.17 -2.58
CA VAL A 70 31.72 -12.61 -3.22
C VAL A 70 30.83 -11.44 -3.63
N ARG A 71 30.76 -10.37 -2.81
CA ARG A 71 30.01 -9.15 -3.19
C ARG A 71 30.61 -8.46 -4.41
N GLN A 72 31.95 -8.39 -4.52
CA GLN A 72 32.60 -7.81 -5.68
C GLN A 72 32.36 -8.65 -6.93
N GLU A 73 32.44 -9.98 -6.83
CA GLU A 73 32.11 -10.88 -7.94
C GLU A 73 30.66 -10.70 -8.41
N TRP A 74 29.70 -10.54 -7.50
CA TRP A 74 28.30 -10.29 -7.86
C TRP A 74 28.12 -8.96 -8.58
N LYS A 75 28.80 -7.90 -8.12
CA LYS A 75 28.79 -6.60 -8.81
C LYS A 75 29.38 -6.71 -10.21
N GLN A 76 30.51 -7.38 -10.37
CA GLN A 76 31.14 -7.60 -11.67
C GLN A 76 30.24 -8.40 -12.62
N LYS A 77 29.64 -9.49 -12.14
CA LYS A 77 28.67 -10.29 -12.91
C LYS A 77 27.46 -9.46 -13.35
N LEU A 78 26.95 -8.59 -12.47
CA LEU A 78 25.82 -7.71 -12.79
C LEU A 78 26.20 -6.60 -13.78
N GLN A 79 27.41 -6.05 -13.68
CA GLN A 79 27.92 -5.05 -14.62
C GLN A 79 28.07 -5.64 -16.03
N ALA A 80 28.54 -6.88 -16.13
CA ALA A 80 28.70 -7.57 -17.42
C ALA A 80 27.39 -7.76 -18.19
N THR A 81 26.22 -7.75 -17.53
CA THR A 81 24.92 -7.85 -18.20
C THR A 81 24.36 -6.51 -18.69
N GLY A 82 25.06 -5.39 -18.43
CA GLY A 82 24.55 -4.05 -18.76
C GLY A 82 23.32 -3.66 -17.94
N PHE A 83 23.14 -4.24 -16.75
CA PHE A 83 21.97 -3.99 -15.93
C PHE A 83 21.99 -2.56 -15.37
N ASP A 84 20.93 -1.80 -15.65
CA ASP A 84 20.70 -0.48 -15.06
C ASP A 84 19.52 -0.54 -14.09
N LYS A 85 19.81 -0.31 -12.81
CA LYS A 85 18.82 -0.27 -11.74
C LYS A 85 17.74 0.80 -11.97
N ASN A 86 18.10 1.92 -12.58
CA ASN A 86 17.20 3.07 -12.74
C ASN A 86 16.17 2.81 -13.85
N ALA A 87 16.48 1.94 -14.81
CA ALA A 87 15.59 1.57 -15.89
C ALA A 87 14.49 0.58 -15.48
N ILE A 88 14.63 -0.07 -14.31
CA ILE A 88 13.70 -1.12 -13.84
C ILE A 88 12.43 -0.55 -13.24
N ILE A 89 12.56 0.56 -12.52
CA ILE A 89 11.43 1.24 -11.89
C ILE A 89 10.85 2.17 -12.95
N LYS A 90 9.66 1.86 -13.45
CA LYS A 90 8.93 2.90 -14.18
C LYS A 90 8.56 3.98 -13.18
N PRO A 91 8.62 5.27 -13.55
CA PRO A 91 7.94 6.29 -12.77
C PRO A 91 6.47 5.89 -12.77
N VAL A 92 6.05 5.19 -11.73
CA VAL A 92 4.64 5.12 -11.42
C VAL A 92 4.33 6.55 -11.10
N ILE A 93 3.59 7.16 -12.03
CA ILE A 93 2.62 8.18 -11.68
C ILE A 93 1.74 7.47 -10.68
N HIS A 94 2.23 7.42 -9.45
CA HIS A 94 1.35 7.40 -8.34
C HIS A 94 0.60 8.69 -8.63
N GLU A 95 -0.69 8.61 -8.91
CA GLU A 95 -1.54 9.43 -8.08
C GLU A 95 -1.12 9.07 -6.65
N LYS A 96 -0.03 9.70 -6.20
CA LYS A 96 0.13 10.07 -4.83
C LYS A 96 -1.20 10.76 -4.64
N ILE A 97 -2.10 10.09 -3.93
CA ILE A 97 -2.95 10.84 -3.04
C ILE A 97 -1.93 11.61 -2.23
N ASP A 98 -1.69 12.83 -2.67
CA ASP A 98 -0.76 13.75 -2.09
C ASP A 98 -1.38 14.13 -0.75
N ARG A 99 -1.26 13.23 0.23
CA ARG A 99 -1.65 13.47 1.62
C ARG A 99 -0.56 14.27 2.33
N GLN A 100 0.11 15.14 1.59
CA GLN A 100 0.75 16.35 2.10
C GLN A 100 0.26 17.59 1.34
N GLN A 101 -0.96 17.55 0.78
CA GLN A 101 -1.79 18.73 0.87
C GLN A 101 -1.94 19.01 2.37
N HIS A 102 -1.45 20.15 2.85
CA HIS A 102 -1.91 20.72 4.10
C HIS A 102 -3.43 20.89 3.97
N ILE A 103 -4.19 19.84 4.27
CA ILE A 103 -5.63 19.94 4.28
C ILE A 103 -5.96 20.93 5.38
N THR A 104 -6.67 21.98 5.01
CA THR A 104 -7.11 22.96 5.99
C THR A 104 -8.04 22.26 6.98
N LEU A 105 -8.11 22.78 8.21
CA LEU A 105 -9.01 22.27 9.23
C LEU A 105 -10.46 22.12 8.70
N GLN A 106 -10.92 23.09 7.91
CA GLN A 106 -12.22 23.06 7.26
C GLN A 106 -12.38 21.86 6.30
N GLN A 107 -11.36 21.57 5.50
CA GLN A 107 -11.39 20.45 4.56
C GLN A 107 -11.35 19.11 5.30
N ALA A 108 -10.60 19.01 6.39
CA ALA A 108 -10.57 17.82 7.24
C ALA A 108 -11.94 17.54 7.88
N VAL A 109 -12.63 18.58 8.38
CA VAL A 109 -14.00 18.46 8.91
C VAL A 109 -14.96 18.00 7.81
N LYS A 110 -14.90 18.60 6.61
CA LYS A 110 -15.75 18.21 5.48
C LYS A 110 -15.54 16.73 5.08
N ASN A 111 -14.30 16.30 4.97
CA ASN A 111 -13.96 14.92 4.62
C ASN A 111 -14.42 13.93 5.71
N ALA A 112 -14.28 14.30 6.99
CA ALA A 112 -14.76 13.50 8.10
C ALA A 112 -16.29 13.35 8.09
N ILE A 113 -17.04 14.42 7.83
CA ILE A 113 -18.51 14.39 7.69
C ILE A 113 -18.91 13.46 6.53
N GLN A 114 -18.31 13.61 5.35
CA GLN A 114 -18.60 12.77 4.19
C GLN A 114 -18.27 11.29 4.44
N SER A 115 -17.15 11.01 5.10
CA SER A 115 -16.77 9.64 5.46
C SER A 115 -17.74 9.03 6.46
N LEU A 116 -18.17 9.79 7.47
CA LEU A 116 -19.15 9.33 8.45
C LEU A 116 -20.53 9.13 7.84
N GLU A 117 -20.93 9.98 6.91
CA GLU A 117 -22.18 9.84 6.16
C GLU A 117 -22.26 8.52 5.39
N ILE A 118 -21.18 8.11 4.72
CA ILE A 118 -21.14 6.84 3.96
C ILE A 118 -21.32 5.62 4.87
N HIS A 119 -20.76 5.66 6.07
CA HIS A 119 -20.68 4.48 6.95
C HIS A 119 -21.69 4.50 8.10
N HIS A 120 -22.31 5.64 8.39
CA HIS A 120 -23.17 5.82 9.56
C HIS A 120 -24.33 6.79 9.28
N HIS A 121 -25.57 6.32 9.47
CA HIS A 121 -26.78 7.17 9.38
C HIS A 121 -26.84 8.23 10.50
N ARG A 122 -26.19 7.96 11.63
CA ARG A 122 -26.07 8.85 12.81
C ARG A 122 -24.69 8.68 13.41
N PHE A 123 -24.04 9.76 13.82
CA PHE A 123 -22.72 9.72 14.43
C PHE A 123 -22.59 10.71 15.58
N THR A 124 -21.68 10.45 16.50
CA THR A 124 -21.47 11.28 17.70
C THR A 124 -20.43 12.36 17.46
N TYR A 125 -20.46 13.40 18.31
CA TYR A 125 -19.46 14.47 18.29
C TYR A 125 -18.03 13.93 18.43
N ASP A 126 -17.83 13.02 19.38
CA ASP A 126 -16.54 12.40 19.68
C ASP A 126 -15.94 11.64 18.48
N LYS A 127 -16.80 10.93 17.75
CA LYS A 127 -16.40 10.18 16.56
C LYS A 127 -15.98 11.10 15.42
N LEU A 128 -16.68 12.22 15.25
CA LEU A 128 -16.30 13.27 14.30
C LEU A 128 -14.95 13.89 14.67
N LEU A 129 -14.75 14.23 15.94
CA LEU A 129 -13.47 14.77 16.42
C LEU A 129 -12.31 13.80 16.18
N THR A 130 -12.47 12.54 16.55
CA THR A 130 -11.46 11.50 16.37
C THR A 130 -11.07 11.36 14.89
N GLN A 131 -12.06 11.36 14.00
CA GLN A 131 -11.81 11.23 12.56
C GLN A 131 -11.07 12.44 11.98
N VAL A 132 -11.34 13.66 12.47
CA VAL A 132 -10.63 14.86 12.02
C VAL A 132 -9.20 14.90 12.55
N ILE A 133 -8.99 14.58 13.83
CA ILE A 133 -7.66 14.55 14.45
C ILE A 133 -6.73 13.57 13.73
N ASN A 134 -7.25 12.44 13.24
CA ASN A 134 -6.47 11.47 12.48
C ASN A 134 -6.01 11.97 11.09
N GLN A 135 -6.56 13.08 10.58
CA GLN A 135 -6.25 13.61 9.25
C GLN A 135 -5.33 14.83 9.26
N ILE A 136 -5.11 15.48 10.41
CA ILE A 136 -4.32 16.73 10.52
C ILE A 136 -3.18 16.60 11.55
N PRO A 137 -2.02 17.23 11.33
CA PRO A 137 -0.94 17.25 12.31
C PRO A 137 -1.33 18.07 13.55
N TYR A 138 -0.92 17.63 14.73
CA TYR A 138 -1.24 18.30 16.00
C TYR A 138 -0.70 19.75 16.07
N GLU A 139 -1.56 20.66 16.50
CA GLU A 139 -1.26 22.08 16.76
C GLU A 139 -1.84 22.50 18.12
N SER A 140 -1.16 23.42 18.80
CA SER A 140 -1.66 23.97 20.07
C SER A 140 -3.01 24.68 19.88
N GLY A 141 -3.98 24.40 20.76
CA GLY A 141 -5.33 24.97 20.70
C GLY A 141 -6.24 24.39 19.62
N MET A 142 -5.86 23.28 18.96
CA MET A 142 -6.61 22.65 17.87
C MET A 142 -8.07 22.34 18.23
N ILE A 143 -8.35 21.84 19.45
CA ILE A 143 -9.70 21.43 19.85
C ILE A 143 -10.69 22.61 19.80
N ASN A 144 -10.27 23.80 20.22
CA ASN A 144 -11.14 24.99 20.21
C ASN A 144 -11.39 25.49 18.78
N ARG A 145 -10.37 25.44 17.91
CA ARG A 145 -10.53 25.78 16.49
C ARG A 145 -11.45 24.78 15.78
N LEU A 146 -11.28 23.48 16.07
CA LEU A 146 -12.11 22.42 15.52
C LEU A 146 -13.57 22.56 15.95
N ARG A 147 -13.82 22.89 17.23
CA ARG A 147 -15.16 23.21 17.73
C ARG A 147 -15.79 24.38 16.97
N ALA A 148 -15.04 25.46 16.75
CA ALA A 148 -15.51 26.61 16.01
C ALA A 148 -15.81 26.27 14.53
N GLU A 149 -14.97 25.48 13.88
CA GLU A 149 -15.21 25.03 12.51
C GLU A 149 -16.43 24.12 12.40
N ILE A 150 -16.61 23.14 13.30
CA ILE A 150 -17.82 22.31 13.33
C ILE A 150 -19.07 23.16 13.57
N GLY A 151 -18.98 24.20 14.42
CA GLY A 151 -20.04 25.19 14.61
C GLY A 151 -20.51 25.82 13.30
N LYS A 152 -19.58 26.17 12.39
CA LYS A 152 -19.94 26.72 11.07
C LYS A 152 -20.72 25.73 10.20
N PHE A 153 -20.48 24.43 10.33
CA PHE A 153 -21.25 23.40 9.61
C PHE A 153 -22.65 23.20 10.22
N LEU A 154 -22.80 23.42 11.54
CA LEU A 154 -24.11 23.48 12.19
C LEU A 154 -24.90 24.71 11.74
N ASP A 155 -24.27 25.88 11.70
CA ASP A 155 -24.92 27.14 11.28
C ASP A 155 -25.36 27.10 9.80
N LYS A 156 -24.58 26.42 8.96
CA LYS A 156 -24.90 26.20 7.54
C LYS A 156 -26.01 25.15 7.32
N GLY A 157 -26.36 24.38 8.35
CA GLY A 157 -27.34 23.30 8.26
C GLY A 157 -26.84 22.04 7.55
N ASP A 158 -25.53 21.93 7.29
CA ASP A 158 -24.93 20.71 6.72
C ASP A 158 -24.91 19.57 7.76
N LEU A 159 -24.74 19.94 9.03
CA LEU A 159 -24.78 19.05 10.18
C LEU A 159 -26.03 19.36 11.02
N ILE A 160 -26.83 18.35 11.32
CA ILE A 160 -28.10 18.50 12.04
C ILE A 160 -28.03 17.71 13.35
N PRO A 161 -28.21 18.36 14.52
CA PRO A 161 -28.29 17.66 15.79
C PRO A 161 -29.61 16.90 15.89
N VAL A 162 -29.55 15.62 16.26
CA VAL A 162 -30.74 14.76 16.37
C VAL A 162 -31.32 14.77 17.78
N ASN A 163 -30.58 15.25 18.77
CA ASN A 163 -31.03 15.39 20.15
C ASN A 163 -30.80 16.80 20.69
N ARG A 164 -31.59 17.17 21.71
CA ARG A 164 -31.50 18.48 22.39
C ARG A 164 -30.16 18.71 23.09
N GLU A 165 -29.45 17.63 23.41
CA GLU A 165 -28.12 17.64 24.04
C GLU A 165 -26.98 17.85 23.02
N GLY A 166 -27.25 17.75 21.72
CA GLY A 166 -26.25 17.94 20.67
C GLY A 166 -25.13 16.89 20.67
N THR A 167 -25.41 15.65 21.10
CA THR A 167 -24.41 14.58 21.19
C THR A 167 -24.43 13.64 19.99
N ALA A 168 -25.54 13.60 19.23
CA ALA A 168 -25.69 12.82 18.01
C ALA A 168 -26.10 13.72 16.83
N PHE A 169 -25.47 13.49 15.69
CA PHE A 169 -25.64 14.28 14.47
C PHE A 169 -25.98 13.37 13.29
N THR A 170 -26.67 13.98 12.32
CA THR A 170 -26.88 13.45 10.97
C THR A 170 -26.58 14.55 9.96
N THR A 171 -26.47 14.21 8.68
CA THR A 171 -26.26 15.18 7.61
C THR A 171 -27.58 15.55 6.94
N ALA A 172 -27.68 16.77 6.43
CA ALA A 172 -28.87 17.19 5.68
C ALA A 172 -29.12 16.33 4.43
N HIS A 173 -28.05 15.81 3.81
CA HIS A 173 -28.15 14.92 2.66
C HIS A 173 -28.76 13.56 3.06
N GLN A 174 -28.31 12.96 4.15
CA GLN A 174 -28.86 11.71 4.68
C GLN A 174 -30.35 11.86 5.04
N LEU A 175 -30.74 12.96 5.67
CA LEU A 175 -32.14 13.24 6.00
C LEU A 175 -33.02 13.37 4.74
N LYS A 176 -32.52 14.00 3.67
CA LYS A 176 -33.23 14.10 2.39
C LYS A 176 -33.40 12.72 1.73
N ALA A 177 -32.35 11.89 1.77
CA ALA A 177 -32.41 10.53 1.26
C ALA A 177 -33.44 9.67 2.01
N GLU A 178 -33.47 9.75 3.34
CA GLU A 178 -34.45 9.03 4.18
C GLU A 178 -35.89 9.50 3.92
N ASN A 179 -36.13 10.81 3.82
CA ASN A 179 -37.46 11.34 3.52
C ASN A 179 -37.96 10.95 2.11
N ALA A 180 -37.06 10.88 1.13
CA ALA A 180 -37.40 10.40 -0.21
C ALA A 180 -37.83 8.93 -0.23
N VAL A 181 -37.20 8.09 0.59
CA VAL A 181 -37.58 6.67 0.74
C VAL A 181 -38.91 6.53 1.48
N ALA A 182 -39.20 7.38 2.47
CA ALA A 182 -40.45 7.31 3.24
C ALA A 182 -41.71 7.77 2.47
N GLN A 183 -41.54 8.45 1.33
CA GLN A 183 -42.63 8.92 0.47
C GLN A 183 -42.95 7.96 -0.70
N LEU A 184 -42.22 6.85 -0.81
CA LEU A 184 -42.48 5.75 -1.75
C LEU A 184 -43.30 4.64 -1.07
#